data_AF-A0A919MGL1-F1
#
_entry.id   AF-A0A919MGL1-F1
#
_cell.length_a   1.000
_cell.length_b   1.000
_cell.length_c   1.000
_cell.angle_alpha   90.00
_cell.angle_beta   90.00
_cell.angle_gamma   90.00
#
_symmetry.space_group_name_H-M   'P 1'
#
loop_
_entity.id
_entity.type
_entity.pdbx_description
1 polymer ?
#
loop_
_entity_poly.entity_id
_entity_poly.type
_entity_poly.pdbx_seq_one_letter_code
_entity_poly.pdbx_strand_id
1 'polypeptide(L)'
;MPAFDDSVRGTHPEDYQLLINGHVHFYRHRWALDRLQADLGSLGYVLITADLSSCKDPNAVRKAVISATPGWPEGYGRGSWAGFIDGLTDHLLNADRHQVVLTLACWGQAHRTRGTEAWALLDHLAGAGRWHLLFGRQLICLIENDDPDLELPAFGAEYAGWNRHEWFDRHRRGEIVPPWIEISGIEDDSLSPRTVIGTSAQPASQADACTA
;
A
#
# COMPACT_ATOMS: atom_id res chain seq x y z
N MET A 1 -24.05 6.05 -10.39
CA MET A 1 -23.48 5.26 -11.50
C MET A 1 -22.45 4.29 -10.92
N PRO A 2 -22.25 3.10 -11.51
CA PRO A 2 -21.16 2.24 -11.10
C PRO A 2 -19.82 2.95 -11.33
N ALA A 3 -18.85 2.74 -10.45
CA ALA A 3 -17.52 3.36 -10.55
C ALA A 3 -16.71 2.80 -11.74
N PHE A 4 -17.03 1.58 -12.18
CA PHE A 4 -16.37 0.90 -13.28
C PHE A 4 -17.40 0.29 -14.24
N ASP A 5 -17.10 0.31 -15.53
CA ASP A 5 -17.90 -0.28 -16.59
C ASP A 5 -17.45 -1.74 -16.87
N ASP A 6 -18.35 -2.69 -16.62
CA ASP A 6 -18.05 -4.12 -16.79
C ASP A 6 -17.75 -4.51 -18.25
N SER A 7 -18.26 -3.73 -19.22
CA SER A 7 -18.06 -4.00 -20.66
C SER A 7 -16.62 -3.77 -21.13
N VAL A 8 -15.81 -3.07 -20.33
CA VAL A 8 -14.42 -2.69 -20.66
C VAL A 8 -13.43 -3.16 -19.59
N ARG A 9 -13.73 -4.29 -18.91
CA ARG A 9 -12.89 -4.86 -17.83
C ARG A 9 -11.38 -4.87 -18.09
N GLY A 10 -10.98 -5.23 -19.31
CA GLY A 10 -9.57 -5.40 -19.67
C GLY A 10 -8.80 -4.10 -19.87
N THR A 11 -9.49 -2.95 -19.90
CA THR A 11 -8.89 -1.64 -20.17
C THR A 11 -9.05 -0.66 -19.01
N HIS A 12 -9.57 -1.12 -17.87
CA HIS A 12 -9.64 -0.25 -16.69
C HIS A 12 -8.24 0.17 -16.24
N PRO A 13 -8.10 1.39 -15.72
CA PRO A 13 -6.85 1.85 -15.12
C PRO A 13 -6.47 1.02 -13.87
N GLU A 14 -5.31 1.34 -13.31
CA GLU A 14 -4.73 0.59 -12.19
C GLU A 14 -5.58 0.65 -10.91
N ASP A 15 -6.40 1.69 -10.73
CA ASP A 15 -7.34 1.83 -9.62
C ASP A 15 -8.33 0.66 -9.51
N TYR A 16 -8.84 0.16 -10.65
CA TYR A 16 -9.66 -1.04 -10.71
C TYR A 16 -8.91 -2.26 -10.18
N GLN A 17 -7.67 -2.46 -10.62
CA GLN A 17 -6.85 -3.60 -10.21
C GLN A 17 -6.51 -3.57 -8.72
N LEU A 18 -6.33 -2.38 -8.15
CA LEU A 18 -6.16 -2.22 -6.71
C LEU A 18 -7.44 -2.64 -5.99
N LEU A 19 -8.58 -2.02 -6.33
CA LEU A 19 -9.84 -2.20 -5.61
C LEU A 19 -10.43 -3.61 -5.69
N ILE A 20 -10.19 -4.37 -6.76
CA ILE A 20 -10.61 -5.79 -6.81
C ILE A 20 -9.77 -6.69 -5.89
N ASN A 21 -8.57 -6.26 -5.52
CA ASN A 21 -7.63 -6.99 -4.68
C ASN A 21 -7.60 -6.49 -3.23
N GLY A 22 -8.54 -5.62 -2.85
CA GLY A 22 -8.64 -5.04 -1.50
C GLY A 22 -8.46 -3.53 -1.52
N HIS A 23 -8.43 -2.91 -0.34
CA HIS A 23 -8.22 -1.47 -0.22
C HIS A 23 -6.80 -1.13 0.21
N VAL A 24 -6.05 -2.11 0.71
CA VAL A 24 -4.74 -1.91 1.34
C VAL A 24 -3.65 -2.62 0.54
N HIS A 25 -2.63 -1.86 0.14
CA HIS A 25 -1.55 -2.34 -0.73
C HIS A 25 -0.18 -1.92 -0.23
N PHE A 26 0.77 -2.87 -0.19
CA PHE A 26 2.15 -2.60 0.20
C PHE A 26 3.00 -2.12 -0.97
N TYR A 27 3.87 -1.17 -0.65
CA TYR A 27 4.92 -0.63 -1.51
C TYR A 27 6.22 -0.61 -0.72
N ARG A 28 7.27 -1.17 -1.31
CA ARG A 28 8.63 -1.06 -0.76
C ARG A 28 9.42 -0.01 -1.49
N HIS A 29 9.37 -0.04 -2.82
CA HIS A 29 10.15 0.87 -3.63
C HIS A 29 9.41 2.19 -3.85
N ARG A 30 10.11 3.30 -3.54
CA ARG A 30 9.57 4.65 -3.68
C ARG A 30 9.14 4.98 -5.11
N TRP A 31 9.90 4.54 -6.11
CA TRP A 31 9.56 4.76 -7.52
C TRP A 31 8.21 4.13 -7.91
N ALA A 32 7.85 2.97 -7.31
CA ALA A 32 6.60 2.29 -7.61
C ALA A 32 5.42 3.05 -7.01
N LEU A 33 5.60 3.52 -5.78
CA LEU A 33 4.62 4.33 -5.05
C LEU A 33 4.38 5.68 -5.74
N ASP A 34 5.46 6.42 -6.05
CA ASP A 34 5.37 7.76 -6.65
C ASP A 34 4.71 7.71 -8.03
N ARG A 35 5.06 6.69 -8.86
CA ARG A 35 4.41 6.46 -10.15
C ARG A 35 2.90 6.23 -9.98
N LEU A 36 2.51 5.30 -9.10
CA LEU A 36 1.09 5.02 -8.91
C LEU A 36 0.34 6.24 -8.38
N GLN A 37 0.92 6.98 -7.44
CA GLN A 37 0.33 8.21 -6.92
C GLN A 37 0.10 9.23 -8.04
N ALA A 38 1.05 9.37 -8.97
CA ALA A 38 0.88 10.24 -10.15
C ALA A 38 -0.26 9.75 -11.05
N ASP A 39 -0.32 8.45 -11.34
CA ASP A 39 -1.39 7.85 -12.15
C ASP A 39 -2.77 8.05 -11.50
N LEU A 40 -2.91 7.76 -10.20
CA LEU A 40 -4.16 7.96 -9.45
C LEU A 40 -4.54 9.44 -9.35
N GLY A 41 -3.56 10.34 -9.17
CA GLY A 41 -3.79 11.78 -9.21
C GLY A 41 -4.36 12.24 -10.55
N SER A 42 -3.87 11.68 -11.66
CA SER A 42 -4.39 11.97 -13.01
C SER A 42 -5.82 11.48 -13.23
N LEU A 43 -6.25 10.46 -12.48
CA LEU A 43 -7.62 9.94 -12.46
C LEU A 43 -8.55 10.76 -11.55
N GLY A 44 -8.05 11.79 -10.87
CA GLY A 44 -8.85 12.69 -10.03
C GLY A 44 -8.90 12.31 -8.55
N TYR A 45 -8.11 11.33 -8.11
CA TYR A 45 -8.03 10.99 -6.69
C TYR A 45 -7.39 12.12 -5.87
N VAL A 46 -7.94 12.35 -4.68
CA VAL A 46 -7.29 13.20 -3.68
C VAL A 46 -6.22 12.39 -2.96
N LEU A 47 -4.96 12.82 -3.11
CA LEU A 47 -3.81 12.16 -2.50
C LEU A 47 -3.54 12.75 -1.11
N ILE A 48 -3.57 11.91 -0.08
CA ILE A 48 -3.30 12.26 1.32
C ILE A 48 -2.15 11.40 1.81
N THR A 49 -1.14 12.01 2.43
CA THR A 49 -0.02 11.27 3.05
C THR A 49 0.01 11.52 4.54
N ALA A 50 -0.09 10.44 5.33
CA ALA A 50 0.10 10.46 6.77
C ALA A 50 1.50 9.94 7.10
N ASP A 51 2.33 10.81 7.68
CA ASP A 51 3.66 10.45 8.17
C ASP A 51 3.58 9.80 9.55
N LEU A 52 4.06 8.56 9.64
CA LEU A 52 4.05 7.76 10.87
C LEU A 52 5.43 7.63 11.55
N SER A 53 6.45 8.34 11.05
CA SER A 53 7.83 8.32 11.56
C SER A 53 7.95 8.68 13.04
N SER A 54 7.00 9.44 13.57
CA SER A 54 7.03 10.00 14.93
C SER A 54 5.96 9.44 15.86
N CYS A 55 5.40 8.27 15.57
CA CYS A 55 4.31 7.67 16.35
C CYS A 55 4.75 7.14 17.72
N LYS A 56 4.82 8.02 18.73
CA LYS A 56 5.31 7.71 20.08
C LYS A 56 4.24 7.43 21.12
N ASP A 57 2.99 7.85 20.93
CA ASP A 57 1.89 7.60 21.88
C ASP A 57 0.80 6.70 21.27
N PRO A 58 -0.06 6.03 22.08
CA PRO A 58 -1.08 5.11 21.57
C PRO A 58 -2.08 5.75 20.60
N ASN A 59 -2.21 7.09 20.60
CA ASN A 59 -3.12 7.79 19.69
C ASN A 59 -2.38 8.34 18.46
N ALA A 60 -1.05 8.19 18.38
CA ALA A 60 -0.23 8.88 17.40
C ALA A 60 -0.52 8.45 15.96
N VAL A 61 -0.80 7.16 15.71
CA VAL A 61 -1.17 6.67 14.37
C VAL A 61 -2.47 7.31 13.88
N ARG A 62 -3.47 7.45 14.76
CA ARG A 62 -4.73 8.14 14.44
C ARG A 62 -4.51 9.63 14.25
N LYS A 63 -3.74 10.26 15.13
CA LYS A 63 -3.40 11.69 15.03
C LYS A 63 -2.71 12.03 13.72
N ALA A 64 -1.85 11.15 13.21
CA ALA A 64 -1.18 11.35 11.92
C ALA A 64 -2.20 11.39 10.77
N VAL A 65 -3.12 10.42 10.70
CA VAL A 65 -4.19 10.41 9.68
C VAL A 65 -5.11 11.61 9.80
N ILE A 66 -5.55 11.93 11.03
CA ILE A 66 -6.39 13.11 11.31
C ILE A 66 -5.70 14.39 10.84
N SER A 67 -4.42 14.56 11.16
CA SER A 67 -3.67 15.78 10.84
C SER A 67 -3.37 15.90 9.35
N ALA A 68 -3.20 14.77 8.66
CA ALA A 68 -2.98 14.73 7.21
C ALA A 68 -4.26 15.02 6.42
N THR A 69 -5.45 14.78 7.00
CA THR A 69 -6.72 14.84 6.27
C THR A 69 -7.26 16.27 6.22
N PRO A 70 -7.37 16.90 5.03
CA PRO A 70 -7.90 18.25 4.92
C PRO A 70 -9.37 18.32 5.36
N GLY A 71 -9.74 19.35 6.12
CA GLY A 71 -11.11 19.58 6.57
C GLY A 71 -11.57 18.70 7.74
N TRP A 72 -10.67 17.94 8.37
CA TRP A 72 -11.01 17.18 9.58
C TRP A 72 -11.32 18.15 10.74
N PRO A 73 -12.48 18.05 11.42
CA PRO A 73 -12.84 18.99 12.47
C PRO A 73 -11.93 18.94 13.69
N GLU A 74 -11.71 20.09 14.33
CA GLU A 74 -10.89 20.17 15.53
C GLU A 74 -11.43 19.28 16.66
N GLY A 75 -10.54 18.53 17.32
CA GLY A 75 -10.89 17.63 18.42
C GLY A 75 -11.59 16.31 18.03
N TYR A 76 -12.15 16.21 16.82
CA TYR A 76 -12.95 15.05 16.41
C TYR A 76 -12.10 13.78 16.26
N GLY A 77 -12.53 12.68 16.89
CA GLY A 77 -11.87 11.36 16.80
C GLY A 77 -10.48 11.23 17.43
N ARG A 78 -9.94 12.27 18.09
CA ARG A 78 -8.56 12.26 18.62
C ARG A 78 -8.36 11.33 19.83
N GLY A 79 -9.42 11.02 20.57
CA GLY A 79 -9.34 10.32 21.86
C GLY A 79 -9.81 8.86 21.87
N SER A 80 -10.47 8.37 20.81
CA SER A 80 -11.03 7.02 20.78
C SER A 80 -11.04 6.44 19.37
N TRP A 81 -11.08 5.11 19.27
CA TRP A 81 -11.26 4.43 17.99
C TRP A 81 -12.65 4.69 17.40
N ALA A 82 -13.71 4.66 18.23
CA ALA A 82 -15.08 4.92 17.77
C ALA A 82 -15.21 6.27 17.05
N GLY A 83 -14.78 7.36 17.70
CA GLY A 83 -14.85 8.69 17.06
C GLY A 83 -13.89 8.86 15.88
N PHE A 84 -12.81 8.08 15.82
CA PHE A 84 -11.94 8.05 14.64
C PHE A 84 -12.62 7.35 13.46
N ILE A 85 -13.31 6.23 13.70
CA ILE A 85 -14.07 5.49 12.70
C ILE A 85 -15.17 6.39 12.11
N ASP A 86 -15.92 7.10 12.96
CA ASP A 86 -16.91 8.08 12.50
C ASP A 86 -16.26 9.16 11.62
N GLY A 87 -15.02 9.55 11.94
CA GLY A 87 -14.28 10.52 11.14
C GLY A 87 -13.80 9.97 9.79
N LEU A 88 -13.48 8.67 9.72
CA LEU A 88 -13.20 8.00 8.45
C LEU A 88 -14.46 7.95 7.57
N THR A 89 -15.64 7.78 8.16
CA THR A 89 -16.90 7.75 7.41
C THR A 89 -17.37 9.14 6.99
N ASP A 90 -17.09 10.17 7.78
CA ASP A 90 -17.69 11.49 7.59
C ASP A 90 -16.73 12.52 6.98
N HIS A 91 -15.42 12.35 7.20
CA HIS A 91 -14.41 13.39 6.91
C HIS A 91 -13.26 12.92 6.03
N LEU A 92 -12.85 11.65 6.09
CA LEU A 92 -11.84 11.13 5.16
C LEU A 92 -12.38 11.08 3.74
N LEU A 93 -13.55 10.46 3.55
CA LEU A 93 -14.32 10.50 2.31
C LEU A 93 -15.67 11.15 2.59
N ASN A 94 -16.10 12.02 1.69
CA ASN A 94 -17.39 12.69 1.79
C ASN A 94 -17.95 12.98 0.38
N ALA A 95 -19.04 13.74 0.29
CA ALA A 95 -19.65 14.07 -0.99
C ALA A 95 -18.70 14.83 -1.93
N ASP A 96 -17.86 15.71 -1.39
CA ASP A 96 -16.91 16.52 -2.15
C ASP A 96 -15.57 15.80 -2.39
N ARG A 97 -15.32 14.72 -1.65
CA ARG A 97 -14.11 13.90 -1.70
C ARG A 97 -14.48 12.42 -1.78
N HIS A 98 -14.92 12.01 -2.96
CA HIS A 98 -15.42 10.65 -3.21
C HIS A 98 -14.32 9.67 -3.63
N GLN A 99 -13.14 10.14 -4.01
CA GLN A 99 -11.99 9.31 -4.39
C GLN A 99 -10.75 9.75 -3.61
N VAL A 100 -10.24 8.88 -2.73
CA VAL A 100 -9.11 9.17 -1.85
C VAL A 100 -8.05 8.09 -1.94
N VAL A 101 -6.80 8.53 -2.07
CA VAL A 101 -5.62 7.71 -1.82
C VAL A 101 -5.02 8.16 -0.49
N LEU A 102 -5.01 7.29 0.51
CA LEU A 102 -4.30 7.51 1.77
C LEU A 102 -2.99 6.74 1.76
N THR A 103 -1.87 7.45 1.84
CA THR A 103 -0.55 6.85 1.95
C THR A 103 -0.07 6.89 3.39
N LEU A 104 0.30 5.74 3.94
CA LEU A 104 0.87 5.58 5.27
C LEU A 104 2.39 5.48 5.14
N ALA A 105 3.07 6.63 5.24
CA ALA A 105 4.52 6.71 5.14
C ALA A 105 5.19 6.23 6.43
N CYS A 106 6.38 5.65 6.31
CA CYS A 106 7.14 5.09 7.44
C CYS A 106 6.36 4.04 8.26
N TRP A 107 5.49 3.27 7.62
CA TRP A 107 4.65 2.27 8.29
C TRP A 107 5.45 1.24 9.06
N GLY A 108 6.53 0.70 8.46
CA GLY A 108 7.36 -0.32 9.09
C GLY A 108 7.86 0.10 10.47
N GLN A 109 8.23 1.38 10.63
CA GLN A 109 8.63 1.95 11.92
C GLN A 109 7.47 2.01 12.92
N ALA A 110 6.30 2.48 12.47
CA ALA A 110 5.10 2.55 13.30
C ALA A 110 4.64 1.15 13.72
N HIS A 111 4.67 0.17 12.82
CA HIS A 111 4.32 -1.22 13.13
C HIS A 111 5.27 -1.85 14.16
N ARG A 112 6.59 -1.62 14.04
CA ARG A 112 7.58 -2.10 15.03
C ARG A 112 7.37 -1.51 16.43
N THR A 113 6.88 -0.28 16.52
CA THR A 113 6.72 0.45 17.80
C THR A 113 5.31 0.41 18.38
N ARG A 114 4.30 0.27 17.52
CA ARG A 114 2.86 0.39 17.78
C ARG A 114 2.07 -0.65 16.99
N GLY A 115 2.54 -1.89 16.97
CA GLY A 115 1.99 -2.96 16.12
C GLY A 115 0.48 -3.13 16.25
N THR A 116 -0.06 -3.10 17.48
CA THR A 116 -1.50 -3.22 17.71
C THR A 116 -2.29 -2.03 17.14
N GLU A 117 -1.85 -0.80 17.37
CA GLU A 117 -2.56 0.38 16.89
C GLU A 117 -2.39 0.61 15.39
N ALA A 118 -1.22 0.28 14.85
CA ALA A 118 -0.99 0.22 13.42
C ALA A 118 -1.94 -0.82 12.81
N TRP A 119 -1.92 -2.06 13.26
CA TRP A 119 -2.82 -3.09 12.73
C TRP A 119 -4.31 -2.70 12.80
N ALA A 120 -4.77 -2.14 13.93
CA ALA A 120 -6.14 -1.65 14.08
C ALA A 120 -6.48 -0.52 13.11
N LEU A 121 -5.52 0.34 12.76
CA LEU A 121 -5.73 1.37 11.73
C LEU A 121 -6.03 0.72 10.36
N LEU A 122 -5.33 -0.34 9.97
CA LEU A 122 -5.60 -1.02 8.69
C LEU A 122 -6.97 -1.69 8.68
N ASP A 123 -7.35 -2.35 9.77
CA ASP A 123 -8.66 -2.98 9.93
C ASP A 123 -9.80 -1.96 9.72
N HIS A 124 -9.66 -0.78 10.34
CA HIS A 124 -10.65 0.29 10.20
C HIS A 124 -10.63 0.98 8.84
N LEU A 125 -9.46 1.15 8.20
CA LEU A 125 -9.38 1.69 6.85
C LEU A 125 -10.02 0.75 5.82
N ALA A 126 -9.75 -0.55 5.91
CA ALA A 126 -10.39 -1.57 5.09
C ALA A 126 -11.92 -1.56 5.28
N GLY A 127 -12.38 -1.49 6.54
CA GLY A 127 -13.78 -1.33 6.89
C GLY A 127 -14.43 -0.09 6.28
N ALA A 128 -13.79 1.07 6.43
CA ALA A 128 -14.26 2.33 5.86
C ALA A 128 -14.30 2.28 4.32
N GLY A 129 -13.29 1.69 3.68
CA GLY A 129 -13.24 1.53 2.23
C GLY A 129 -14.46 0.75 1.70
N ARG A 130 -14.75 -0.42 2.29
CA ARG A 130 -15.92 -1.21 1.92
C ARG A 130 -17.24 -0.47 2.15
N TRP A 131 -17.37 0.22 3.27
CA TRP A 131 -18.57 1.02 3.55
C TRP A 131 -18.78 2.10 2.49
N HIS A 132 -17.72 2.81 2.13
CA HIS A 132 -17.76 3.89 1.13
C HIS A 132 -18.02 3.38 -0.28
N LEU A 133 -17.56 2.18 -0.63
CA LEU A 133 -17.87 1.56 -1.92
C LEU A 133 -19.38 1.39 -2.14
N LEU A 134 -20.18 1.19 -1.08
CA LEU A 134 -21.65 1.11 -1.19
C LEU A 134 -22.27 2.40 -1.75
N PHE A 135 -21.59 3.53 -1.59
CA PHE A 135 -22.02 4.85 -2.07
C PHE A 135 -21.27 5.30 -3.32
N GLY A 136 -20.50 4.40 -3.96
CA GLY A 136 -19.69 4.72 -5.13
C GLY A 136 -18.45 5.56 -4.80
N ARG A 137 -18.01 5.58 -3.54
CA ARG A 137 -16.81 6.27 -3.09
C ARG A 137 -15.66 5.27 -2.96
N GLN A 138 -14.45 5.69 -3.27
CA GLN A 138 -13.28 4.82 -3.39
C GLN A 138 -12.18 5.29 -2.46
N LEU A 139 -11.77 4.41 -1.55
CA LEU A 139 -10.59 4.58 -0.69
C LEU A 139 -9.52 3.57 -1.13
N ILE A 140 -8.33 4.05 -1.45
CA ILE A 140 -7.15 3.21 -1.66
C ILE A 140 -6.12 3.59 -0.60
N CYS A 141 -5.63 2.61 0.13
CA CYS A 141 -4.61 2.76 1.16
C CYS A 141 -3.29 2.18 0.66
N LEU A 142 -2.26 3.02 0.56
CA LEU A 142 -0.92 2.63 0.15
C LEU A 142 0.00 2.62 1.38
N ILE A 143 0.71 1.53 1.62
CA ILE A 143 1.57 1.38 2.78
C ILE A 143 3.02 1.36 2.33
N GLU A 144 3.83 2.31 2.83
CA GLU A 144 5.27 2.30 2.62
C GLU A 144 5.95 1.41 3.66
N ASN A 145 6.48 0.26 3.24
CA ASN A 145 7.09 -0.72 4.13
C ASN A 145 8.45 -1.21 3.60
N ASP A 146 9.46 -1.17 4.46
CA ASP A 146 10.85 -1.52 4.15
C ASP A 146 11.12 -3.04 4.21
N ASP A 147 10.31 -3.77 4.98
CA ASP A 147 10.44 -5.20 5.21
C ASP A 147 9.81 -6.03 4.07
N PRO A 148 10.61 -6.71 3.22
CA PRO A 148 10.08 -7.50 2.11
C PRO A 148 9.42 -8.81 2.54
N ASP A 149 9.62 -9.21 3.79
CA ASP A 149 9.10 -10.46 4.37
C ASP A 149 7.89 -10.19 5.28
N LEU A 150 7.39 -8.95 5.29
CA LEU A 150 6.20 -8.60 6.06
C LEU A 150 4.98 -9.37 5.55
N GLU A 151 4.43 -10.18 6.45
CA GLU A 151 3.11 -10.79 6.31
C GLU A 151 2.21 -10.27 7.42
N LEU A 152 1.04 -9.75 7.04
CA LEU A 152 0.01 -9.36 8.00
C LEU A 152 -1.08 -10.43 8.05
N PRO A 153 -1.62 -10.73 9.25
CA PRO A 153 -2.85 -11.51 9.33
C PRO A 153 -3.99 -10.74 8.65
N ALA A 154 -5.03 -11.47 8.23
CA ALA A 154 -6.23 -10.85 7.68
C ALA A 154 -6.76 -9.74 8.60
N PHE A 155 -7.12 -8.60 8.01
CA PHE A 155 -7.71 -7.47 8.70
C PHE A 155 -8.90 -6.99 7.88
N GLY A 156 -9.98 -6.61 8.55
CA GLY A 156 -11.20 -6.16 7.90
C GLY A 156 -11.71 -7.17 6.88
N ALA A 157 -11.58 -8.47 7.08
CA ALA A 157 -11.97 -9.48 6.06
C ALA A 157 -11.23 -9.38 4.70
N GLU A 158 -10.09 -8.67 4.64
CA GLU A 158 -9.19 -8.63 3.48
C GLU A 158 -7.73 -8.94 3.91
N TYR A 159 -6.85 -9.07 2.92
CA TYR A 159 -5.41 -9.21 3.11
C TYR A 159 -4.70 -8.05 2.43
N ALA A 160 -3.65 -7.51 3.05
CA ALA A 160 -2.77 -6.59 2.35
C ALA A 160 -1.92 -7.37 1.34
N GLY A 161 -2.05 -7.03 0.07
CA GLY A 161 -1.20 -7.56 -1.00
C GLY A 161 -0.02 -6.63 -1.31
N TRP A 162 1.09 -7.20 -1.77
CA TRP A 162 2.09 -6.42 -2.48
C TRP A 162 1.51 -5.93 -3.81
N ASN A 163 1.86 -4.72 -4.21
CA ASN A 163 1.42 -4.21 -5.51
C ASN A 163 1.93 -5.10 -6.67
N ARG A 164 1.26 -4.99 -7.83
CA ARG A 164 1.54 -5.80 -9.02
C ARG A 164 3.00 -5.76 -9.49
N HIS A 165 3.74 -4.69 -9.21
CA HIS A 165 5.13 -4.54 -9.63
C HIS A 165 6.09 -5.22 -8.65
N GLU A 166 5.72 -5.31 -7.38
CA GLU A 166 6.51 -5.89 -6.28
C GLU A 166 5.95 -7.24 -5.79
N TRP A 167 5.02 -7.83 -6.53
CA TRP A 167 4.46 -9.16 -6.21
C TRP A 167 5.53 -10.25 -6.23
N PHE A 168 6.41 -10.24 -7.24
CA PHE A 168 7.51 -11.19 -7.33
C PHE A 168 8.66 -10.80 -6.39
N ASP A 169 9.11 -11.77 -5.59
CA ASP A 169 10.22 -11.61 -4.64
C ASP A 169 11.45 -10.94 -5.24
N ARG A 170 11.87 -11.35 -6.43
CA ARG A 170 13.04 -10.76 -7.11
C ARG A 170 12.88 -9.27 -7.42
N HIS A 171 11.65 -8.80 -7.70
CA HIS A 171 11.39 -7.38 -7.91
C HIS A 171 11.30 -6.64 -6.58
N ARG A 172 10.58 -7.21 -5.62
CA ARG A 172 10.47 -6.68 -4.26
C ARG A 172 11.83 -6.56 -3.58
N ARG A 173 12.73 -7.53 -3.78
CA ARG A 173 14.10 -7.54 -3.25
C ARG A 173 15.04 -6.59 -3.98
N GLY A 174 14.61 -6.00 -5.09
CA GLY A 174 15.43 -5.10 -5.91
C GLY A 174 16.47 -5.84 -6.74
N GLU A 175 16.35 -7.15 -6.90
CA GLU A 175 17.26 -7.97 -7.69
C GLU A 175 17.05 -7.72 -9.19
N ILE A 176 15.82 -7.39 -9.60
CA ILE A 176 15.44 -7.05 -10.97
C ILE A 176 14.38 -5.94 -10.93
N VAL A 177 14.61 -4.84 -11.64
CA VAL A 177 13.53 -3.89 -11.93
C VAL A 177 12.63 -4.49 -13.01
N PRO A 178 11.29 -4.51 -12.84
CA PRO A 178 10.41 -5.00 -13.88
C PRO A 178 10.68 -4.33 -15.25
N PRO A 179 10.81 -5.11 -16.34
CA PRO A 179 11.35 -4.63 -17.62
C PRO A 179 10.47 -3.60 -18.35
N TRP A 180 9.23 -3.41 -17.89
CA TRP A 180 8.28 -2.42 -18.42
C TRP A 180 8.26 -1.11 -17.63
N ILE A 181 9.17 -0.93 -16.66
CA ILE A 181 9.36 0.34 -15.97
C ILE A 181 10.41 1.12 -16.73
N GLU A 182 9.97 2.22 -17.36
CA GLU A 182 10.88 3.26 -17.81
C GLU A 182 11.34 4.05 -16.59
N ILE A 183 12.58 3.80 -16.14
CA ILE A 183 13.21 4.61 -15.11
C ILE A 183 13.73 5.89 -15.77
N SER A 184 12.85 6.85 -16.01
CA SER A 184 13.25 8.18 -16.46
C SER A 184 13.88 8.94 -15.29
N GLY A 185 15.22 8.96 -15.18
CA GLY A 185 15.93 9.90 -14.29
C GLY A 185 16.69 9.32 -13.09
N ILE A 186 17.01 8.02 -13.06
CA ILE A 186 17.98 7.48 -12.10
C ILE A 186 19.31 7.24 -12.85
N GLU A 187 20.23 8.20 -12.79
CA GLU A 187 21.66 7.95 -13.04
C GLU A 187 22.24 7.21 -11.83
N ASP A 188 21.86 5.95 -11.65
CA ASP A 188 22.51 5.06 -10.68
C ASP A 188 23.15 3.91 -11.44
N ASP A 189 24.45 4.03 -11.65
CA ASP A 189 25.33 3.09 -12.35
C ASP A 189 25.36 1.70 -11.67
N SER A 190 24.74 1.54 -10.50
CA SER A 190 24.63 0.27 -9.76
C SER A 190 23.46 -0.62 -10.18
N LEU A 191 22.50 -0.12 -10.96
CA LEU A 191 21.30 -0.86 -11.41
C LEU A 191 21.31 -1.18 -12.92
N SER A 192 22.49 -1.37 -13.52
CA SER A 192 22.58 -1.92 -14.87
C SER A 192 22.08 -3.37 -14.90
N PRO A 193 21.24 -3.78 -15.87
CA PRO A 193 20.82 -5.16 -16.04
C PRO A 193 22.01 -5.99 -16.51
N ARG A 194 22.76 -6.57 -15.57
CA ARG A 194 23.72 -7.63 -15.90
C ARG A 194 22.92 -8.87 -16.29
N THR A 195 22.70 -9.01 -17.59
CA THR A 195 22.37 -10.27 -18.24
C THR A 195 23.48 -11.28 -17.92
N VAL A 196 23.33 -12.02 -16.83
CA VAL A 196 24.12 -13.23 -16.58
C VAL A 196 23.44 -14.35 -17.37
N ILE A 197 23.83 -14.52 -18.64
CA ILE A 197 23.66 -15.80 -19.33
C ILE A 197 24.67 -16.74 -18.67
N GLY A 198 24.23 -17.38 -17.60
CA GLY A 198 24.91 -18.51 -16.98
C GLY A 198 24.61 -19.75 -17.79
N THR A 199 25.52 -20.11 -18.70
CA THR A 199 25.57 -21.39 -19.39
C THR A 199 25.44 -22.52 -18.38
N SER A 200 24.58 -23.50 -18.69
CA SER A 200 24.41 -24.70 -17.90
C SER A 200 25.73 -25.46 -17.75
N ALA A 201 26.12 -25.74 -16.52
CA ALA A 201 27.04 -26.81 -16.19
C ALA A 201 26.39 -27.64 -15.08
N GLN A 202 25.96 -28.85 -15.45
CA GLN A 202 25.55 -29.89 -14.50
C GLN A 202 26.70 -30.19 -13.53
N PRO A 203 26.45 -30.33 -12.22
CA PRO A 203 27.33 -31.10 -11.37
C PRO A 203 26.97 -32.58 -11.47
N ALA A 204 28.00 -33.38 -11.70
CA ALA A 204 27.98 -34.83 -11.66
C ALA A 204 27.58 -35.34 -10.26
N SER A 205 26.91 -36.49 -10.27
CA SER A 205 26.61 -37.32 -9.12
C SER A 205 27.87 -37.72 -8.35
N GLN A 206 27.86 -37.62 -7.03
CA GLN A 206 28.49 -38.62 -6.17
C GLN A 206 27.87 -38.62 -4.76
N ALA A 207 27.48 -39.83 -4.36
CA ALA A 207 27.06 -40.20 -3.02
C ALA A 207 28.28 -40.34 -2.11
N ASP A 208 28.09 -40.08 -0.81
CA ASP A 208 28.69 -40.78 0.34
C ASP A 208 28.15 -40.08 1.61
N ALA A 209 27.22 -40.69 2.35
CA ALA A 209 27.47 -41.60 3.48
C ALA A 209 28.16 -40.91 4.67
N CYS A 210 27.37 -40.56 5.69
CA CYS A 210 27.89 -40.48 7.06
C CYS A 210 26.80 -40.82 8.07
N THR A 211 26.78 -42.09 8.44
CA THR A 211 26.18 -42.64 9.65
C THR A 211 27.28 -42.70 10.69
N ALA A 212 27.11 -42.03 11.83
CA ALA A 212 27.60 -42.38 13.17
C ALA A 212 27.25 -41.24 14.15
#